data_AF-A0A349BUB1-F1
#
_entry.id   AF-A0A349BUB1-F1
#
_cell.length_a   1.000
_cell.length_b   1.000
_cell.length_c   1.000
_cell.angle_alpha   90.00
_cell.angle_beta   90.00
_cell.angle_gamma   90.00
#
_symmetry.space_group_name_H-M   'P 1'
#
loop_
_entity.id
_entity.type
_entity.pdbx_description
1 polymer ?
#
loop_
_entity_poly.entity_id
_entity_poly.type
_entity_poly.pdbx_seq_one_letter_code
_entity_poly.pdbx_strand_id
1 'polypeptide(L)'
;EGEKQFDLVLRFEKNHRSSDQALENTTVRTSQNTVIPLSELAQIDYSSGPAKISRDNTKRRIVVGVNVRNRDLESVVEDVSSVIRQNIKLPPGYSIDYGGQFENLRVAKKQIACCSSHSTFLDFYFIIFCF
;
A
#
# COMPACT_ATOMS: atom_id res chain seq x y z
N GLU A 1 36.16 3.52 20.12
CA GLU A 1 34.78 3.72 20.60
C GLU A 1 34.31 5.07 20.07
N GLY A 2 33.29 5.06 19.21
CA GLY A 2 32.88 6.26 18.45
C GLY A 2 32.09 7.25 19.30
N GLU A 3 32.35 8.54 19.09
CA GLU A 3 31.68 9.64 19.79
C GLU A 3 30.17 9.60 19.59
N LYS A 4 29.41 9.66 20.69
CA LYS A 4 27.95 9.72 20.66
C LYS A 4 27.52 11.08 20.14
N GLN A 5 26.76 11.10 19.03
CA GLN A 5 26.10 12.30 18.52
C GLN A 5 24.65 12.35 19.03
N PHE A 6 24.17 13.55 19.36
CA PHE A 6 22.80 13.81 19.78
C PHE A 6 22.24 14.98 18.99
N ASP A 7 20.96 14.88 18.63
CA ASP A 7 20.23 15.97 17.98
C ASP A 7 19.80 17.02 19.02
N LEU A 8 20.01 18.31 18.70
CA LEU A 8 19.50 19.44 19.45
C LEU A 8 18.34 20.09 18.68
N VAL A 9 17.19 20.23 19.34
CA VAL A 9 16.00 20.87 18.76
C VAL A 9 15.45 21.96 19.68
N LEU A 10 15.12 23.11 19.11
CA LEU A 10 14.37 24.17 19.78
C LEU A 10 12.88 23.99 19.46
N ARG A 11 12.04 24.01 20.50
CA ARG A 11 10.60 23.81 20.34
C ARG A 11 9.84 24.56 21.43
N PHE A 12 8.71 25.16 21.05
CA PHE A 12 7.78 25.74 22.02
C PHE A 12 7.24 24.70 23.00
N GLU A 13 6.93 25.15 24.22
CA GLU A 13 6.31 24.32 25.24
C GLU A 13 4.95 23.79 24.77
N LYS A 14 4.56 22.63 25.31
CA LYS A 14 3.36 21.89 24.86
C LYS A 14 2.09 22.74 24.90
N ASN A 15 1.94 23.61 25.90
CA ASN A 15 0.74 24.45 26.08
C ASN A 15 0.51 25.43 24.92
N HIS A 16 1.58 25.89 24.27
CA HIS A 16 1.51 26.85 23.16
C HIS A 16 1.19 26.21 21.80
N ARG A 17 1.03 24.88 21.76
CA ARG A 17 0.83 24.12 20.50
C ARG A 17 -0.24 23.02 20.60
N SER A 18 -0.96 22.94 21.73
CA SER A 18 -1.92 21.86 21.97
C SER A 18 -3.34 22.19 21.50
N SER A 19 -3.62 23.46 21.20
CA SER A 19 -4.92 23.91 20.71
C SER A 19 -4.75 24.88 19.55
N ASP A 20 -5.78 25.00 18.74
CA ASP A 20 -5.81 25.88 17.57
C ASP A 20 -5.65 27.33 17.97
N GLN A 21 -6.38 27.73 19.02
CA GLN A 21 -6.26 29.04 19.63
C GLN A 21 -4.83 29.32 20.13
N ALA A 22 -4.11 28.30 20.63
CA ALA A 22 -2.73 28.49 21.07
C ALA A 22 -1.78 28.67 19.87
N LEU A 23 -2.02 27.95 18.77
CA LEU A 23 -1.26 28.10 17.53
C LEU A 23 -1.51 29.47 16.89
N GLU A 24 -2.78 29.90 16.80
CA GLU A 24 -3.19 31.20 16.27
C GLU A 24 -2.54 32.37 17.03
N ASN A 25 -2.52 32.28 18.37
CA ASN A 25 -1.93 33.30 19.24
C ASN A 25 -0.41 33.20 19.39
N THR A 26 0.24 32.22 18.74
CA THR A 26 1.70 32.10 18.80
C THR A 26 2.33 33.28 18.07
N THR A 27 3.13 34.07 18.77
CA THR A 27 3.74 35.27 18.21
C THR A 27 5.02 34.94 17.43
N VAL A 28 5.13 35.51 16.22
CA VAL A 28 6.33 35.42 15.40
C VAL A 28 6.94 36.82 15.27
N ARG A 29 8.27 36.90 15.39
CA ARG A 29 9.00 38.15 15.22
C ARG A 29 9.36 38.35 13.75
N THR A 30 8.94 39.47 13.16
CA THR A 30 9.25 39.80 11.78
C THR A 30 10.67 40.36 11.63
N SER A 31 11.16 40.43 10.39
CA SER A 31 12.45 41.06 10.07
C SER A 31 12.52 42.54 10.48
N GLN A 32 11.37 43.20 10.60
CA GLN A 32 11.22 44.58 11.09
C GLN A 32 11.12 44.65 12.62
N ASN A 33 11.49 43.58 13.32
CA ASN A 33 11.51 43.49 14.78
C ASN A 33 10.12 43.66 15.44
N THR A 34 9.05 43.57 14.66
CA THR A 34 7.67 43.66 15.12
C THR A 34 7.16 42.27 15.51
N VAL A 35 6.31 42.20 16.54
CA VAL A 35 5.74 40.95 17.04
C VAL A 35 4.30 40.85 16.54
N ILE A 36 4.00 39.82 15.77
CA ILE A 36 2.69 39.62 15.15
C ILE A 36 2.19 38.19 15.47
N PRO A 37 0.91 38.00 15.83
CA PRO A 37 0.35 36.66 16.02
C PRO A 37 0.30 35.88 14.69
N LEU A 38 0.44 34.55 14.77
CA LEU A 38 0.46 33.68 13.59
C LEU A 38 -0.85 33.77 12.78
N SER A 39 -1.98 34.06 13.44
CA SER A 39 -3.29 34.24 12.81
C SER A 39 -3.36 35.37 11.77
N GLU A 40 -2.52 36.41 11.89
CA GLU A 40 -2.46 37.50 10.90
C GLU A 40 -1.60 37.14 9.68
N LEU A 41 -0.80 36.07 9.78
CA LEU A 41 0.13 35.65 8.73
C LEU A 41 -0.38 34.43 7.95
N ALA A 42 -1.13 33.54 8.60
CA ALA A 42 -1.59 32.30 8.00
C ALA A 42 -2.95 31.87 8.56
N GLN A 43 -3.76 31.24 7.70
CA GLN A 43 -4.98 30.55 8.10
C GLN A 43 -4.64 29.12 8.57
N ILE A 44 -5.16 28.73 9.73
CA ILE A 44 -4.95 27.41 10.32
C ILE A 44 -6.25 26.61 10.18
N ASP A 45 -6.25 25.61 9.30
CA ASP A 45 -7.41 24.74 9.07
C ASP A 45 -7.04 23.27 9.27
N TYR A 46 -7.99 22.49 9.80
CA TYR A 46 -7.87 21.04 9.78
C TYR A 46 -8.30 20.47 8.44
N SER A 47 -7.40 19.72 7.82
CA SER A 47 -7.71 18.92 6.66
C SER A 47 -7.40 17.46 6.92
N SER A 48 -8.25 16.58 6.38
CA SER A 48 -7.96 15.15 6.35
C SER A 48 -7.06 14.85 5.15
N GLY A 49 -5.87 14.34 5.42
CA GLY A 49 -4.91 13.89 4.41
C GLY A 49 -4.72 12.37 4.41
N PRO A 50 -4.15 11.79 3.34
CA PRO A 50 -3.80 10.37 3.33
C PRO A 50 -2.71 10.10 4.38
N ALA A 51 -2.98 9.21 5.34
CA ALA A 51 -2.00 8.85 6.37
C ALA A 51 -0.72 8.21 5.80
N LYS A 52 -0.83 7.49 4.67
CA LYS A 52 0.28 6.88 3.96
C LYS A 52 -0.02 6.79 2.47
N ILE A 53 0.93 7.23 1.65
CA ILE A 53 0.88 7.02 0.20
C ILE A 53 1.77 5.83 -0.13
N SER A 54 1.17 4.66 -0.34
CA SER A 54 1.88 3.49 -0.83
C SER A 54 1.92 3.50 -2.36
N ARG A 55 3.07 3.14 -2.91
CA ARG A 55 3.30 3.06 -4.35
C ARG A 55 3.97 1.75 -4.69
N ASP A 56 3.57 1.21 -5.83
CA ASP A 56 4.16 0.05 -6.46
C ASP A 56 4.33 0.37 -7.95
N ASN A 57 5.54 0.20 -8.49
CA ASN A 57 5.90 0.61 -9.85
C ASN A 57 5.40 2.03 -10.21
N THR A 58 5.61 3.00 -9.31
CA THR A 58 5.22 4.42 -9.45
C THR A 58 3.69 4.67 -9.42
N LYS A 59 2.87 3.63 -9.45
CA LYS A 59 1.41 3.71 -9.33
C LYS A 59 0.99 3.71 -7.86
N ARG A 60 -0.02 4.51 -7.51
CA ARG A 60 -0.59 4.50 -6.15
C ARG A 60 -1.38 3.22 -5.97
N ARG A 61 -1.21 2.56 -4.82
CA ARG A 61 -1.87 1.28 -4.50
C ARG A 61 -2.50 1.34 -3.12
N ILE A 62 -3.68 0.75 -3.02
CA ILE A 62 -4.34 0.43 -1.75
C ILE A 62 -4.28 -1.09 -1.60
N VAL A 63 -3.91 -1.57 -0.41
CA VAL A 63 -3.79 -2.99 -0.11
C VAL A 63 -4.92 -3.40 0.82
N VAL A 64 -5.73 -4.35 0.38
CA VAL A 64 -6.73 -5.01 1.23
C VAL A 64 -6.21 -6.40 1.56
N GLY A 65 -5.91 -6.63 2.84
CA GLY A 65 -5.44 -7.93 3.33
C GLY A 65 -6.62 -8.78 3.80
N VAL A 66 -6.66 -10.04 3.37
CA VAL A 66 -7.66 -11.02 3.79
C VAL A 66 -6.94 -12.29 4.23
N ASN A 67 -7.35 -12.85 5.36
CA ASN A 67 -6.86 -14.14 5.84
C ASN A 67 -7.90 -15.21 5.54
N VAL A 68 -7.49 -16.25 4.82
CA VAL A 68 -8.34 -17.39 4.49
C VAL A 68 -8.07 -18.52 5.47
N ARG A 69 -9.13 -19.12 6.02
CA ARG A 69 -9.04 -20.29 6.91
C ARG A 69 -10.15 -21.28 6.57
N ASN A 70 -9.86 -22.57 6.69
CA ASN A 70 -10.82 -23.67 6.48
C ASN A 70 -11.46 -23.70 5.07
N ARG A 71 -10.81 -23.10 4.07
CA ARG A 71 -11.28 -23.09 2.67
C ARG A 71 -10.08 -23.04 1.72
N ASP A 72 -10.27 -23.56 0.52
CA ASP A 72 -9.28 -23.50 -0.54
C ASP A 72 -9.04 -22.06 -1.01
N LEU A 73 -7.77 -21.71 -1.21
CA LEU A 73 -7.34 -20.35 -1.55
C LEU A 73 -7.78 -19.95 -2.97
N GLU A 74 -7.68 -20.85 -3.95
CA GLU A 74 -8.04 -20.58 -5.34
C GLU A 74 -9.54 -20.30 -5.44
N SER A 75 -10.35 -21.14 -4.82
CA SER A 75 -11.82 -20.99 -4.76
C SER A 75 -12.25 -19.66 -4.14
N VAL A 76 -11.58 -19.21 -3.08
CA VAL A 76 -11.90 -17.93 -2.44
C VAL A 76 -11.57 -16.74 -3.34
N VAL A 77 -10.44 -16.78 -4.03
CA VAL A 77 -10.06 -15.69 -4.95
C VAL A 77 -11.02 -15.64 -6.14
N GLU A 78 -11.45 -16.80 -6.65
CA GLU A 78 -12.47 -16.88 -7.71
C GLU A 78 -13.79 -16.25 -7.27
N ASP A 79 -14.31 -16.61 -6.10
CA ASP A 79 -15.53 -16.01 -5.53
C ASP A 79 -15.40 -14.49 -5.38
N VAL A 80 -14.31 -14.03 -4.75
CA VAL A 80 -14.06 -12.60 -4.55
C VAL A 80 -14.00 -11.87 -5.88
N SER A 81 -13.31 -12.45 -6.88
CA SER A 81 -13.21 -11.85 -8.20
C SER A 81 -14.56 -11.79 -8.92
N SER A 82 -15.42 -12.78 -8.72
CA SER A 82 -16.79 -12.80 -9.25
C SER A 82 -17.65 -11.71 -8.62
N VAL A 83 -17.65 -11.62 -7.30
CA VAL A 83 -18.38 -10.61 -6.53
C VAL A 83 -17.93 -9.19 -6.90
N ILE A 84 -16.62 -8.95 -7.01
CA ILE A 84 -16.07 -7.65 -7.41
C ILE A 84 -16.53 -7.28 -8.81
N ARG A 85 -16.45 -8.20 -9.78
CA ARG A 85 -16.88 -7.92 -11.16
C ARG A 85 -18.37 -7.60 -11.27
N GLN A 86 -19.20 -8.21 -10.42
CA GLN A 86 -20.65 -7.98 -10.43
C GLN A 86 -21.06 -6.69 -9.72
N ASN A 87 -20.40 -6.36 -8.60
CA ASN A 87 -20.86 -5.30 -7.69
C ASN A 87 -20.05 -4.00 -7.80
N ILE A 88 -18.85 -4.03 -8.40
CA ILE A 88 -17.94 -2.88 -8.42
C ILE A 88 -17.64 -2.47 -9.86
N LYS A 89 -18.06 -1.25 -10.23
CA LYS A 89 -17.64 -0.59 -11.47
C LYS A 89 -16.41 0.27 -11.17
N LEU A 90 -15.27 -0.11 -11.74
CA LEU A 90 -14.03 0.64 -11.60
C LEU A 90 -14.03 1.85 -12.56
N PRO A 91 -13.66 3.05 -12.07
CA PRO A 91 -13.40 4.18 -12.95
C PRO A 91 -12.16 3.92 -13.82
N PRO A 92 -12.02 4.62 -14.96
CA PRO A 92 -10.89 4.43 -15.85
C PRO A 92 -9.55 4.68 -15.14
N GLY A 93 -8.56 3.84 -15.44
CA GLY A 93 -7.21 3.93 -14.87
C GLY A 93 -6.99 3.13 -13.57
N TYR A 94 -8.02 2.48 -13.03
CA TYR A 94 -7.90 1.58 -11.87
C TYR A 94 -7.85 0.12 -12.32
N SER A 95 -6.95 -0.64 -11.73
CA SER A 95 -6.86 -2.10 -11.88
C SER A 95 -6.89 -2.76 -10.50
N ILE A 96 -7.35 -4.00 -10.46
CA ILE A 96 -7.33 -4.85 -9.28
C ILE A 96 -6.42 -6.03 -9.61
N ASP A 97 -5.41 -6.23 -8.75
CA ASP A 97 -4.47 -7.33 -8.85
C ASP A 97 -4.55 -8.19 -7.58
N TYR A 98 -4.56 -9.52 -7.76
CA TYR A 98 -4.62 -10.50 -6.68
C TYR A 98 -3.21 -11.02 -6.41
N GLY A 99 -2.60 -10.57 -5.32
CA GLY A 99 -1.23 -10.95 -4.95
C GLY A 99 -1.16 -11.91 -3.76
N GLY A 100 0.05 -12.12 -3.24
CA GLY A 100 0.30 -12.97 -2.07
C GLY A 100 0.49 -14.43 -2.44
N GLN A 101 0.02 -15.35 -1.58
CA GLN A 101 0.17 -16.80 -1.78
C GLN A 101 -0.54 -17.30 -3.06
N PHE A 102 -1.58 -16.60 -3.51
CA PHE A 102 -2.30 -16.92 -4.74
C PHE A 102 -1.42 -16.77 -5.99
N GLU A 103 -0.58 -15.73 -6.07
CA GLU A 103 0.30 -15.55 -7.22
C GLU A 103 1.33 -16.67 -7.32
N ASN A 104 1.88 -17.11 -6.18
CA ASN A 104 2.79 -18.26 -6.14
C ASN A 104 2.08 -19.55 -6.60
N LEU A 105 0.82 -19.76 -6.17
CA LEU A 105 0.01 -20.89 -6.60
C LEU A 105 -0.22 -20.86 -8.12
N ARG A 106 -0.56 -19.70 -8.68
CA ARG A 106 -0.81 -19.52 -10.12
C ARG A 106 0.43 -19.81 -10.96
N VAL A 107 1.60 -19.31 -10.53
CA VAL A 107 2.89 -19.56 -11.19
C VAL A 107 3.24 -21.05 -11.14
N ALA A 108 3.11 -21.69 -9.96
CA ALA A 108 3.39 -23.11 -9.80
C ALA A 108 2.45 -23.99 -10.66
N LYS A 109 1.14 -23.70 -10.66
CA LYS A 109 0.13 -24.41 -11.47
C LYS A 109 0.45 -24.34 -12.97
N LYS A 110 0.90 -23.17 -13.45
CA LYS A 110 1.31 -22.99 -14.86
C LYS A 110 2.55 -23.81 -15.20
N GLN A 111 3.54 -23.85 -14.31
CA GLN A 111 4.75 -24.66 -14.50
C GLN A 111 4.42 -26.16 -14.52
N ILE A 112 3.63 -26.64 -13.56
CA ILE A 112 3.22 -28.04 -13.48
C ILE A 112 2.44 -28.46 -14.73
N ALA A 113 1.48 -27.63 -15.17
CA ALA A 113 0.71 -27.90 -16.38
C ALA A 113 1.64 -28.07 -17.60
N CYS A 114 2.61 -27.18 -17.77
CA CYS A 114 3.59 -27.28 -18.84
C CYS A 114 4.42 -28.57 -18.73
N CYS A 115 4.97 -28.88 -17.56
CA CYS A 115 5.77 -30.09 -17.35
C CYS A 115 4.96 -31.37 -17.61
N SER A 116 3.71 -31.43 -17.15
CA SER A 116 2.85 -32.60 -17.32
C SER A 116 2.55 -32.91 -18.80
N SER A 117 2.32 -31.88 -19.62
CA SER A 117 2.12 -32.05 -21.06
C SER A 117 3.36 -32.56 -21.78
N HIS A 118 4.55 -32.12 -21.36
CA HIS A 118 5.80 -32.60 -21.95
C HIS A 118 6.10 -34.06 -21.57
N SER A 119 5.85 -34.44 -20.32
CA SER A 119 6.03 -35.83 -19.87
C SER A 119 5.14 -36.79 -20.65
N THR A 120 3.84 -36.50 -20.71
CA THR A 120 2.86 -37.35 -21.40
C THR A 120 3.15 -37.50 -22.90
N PHE A 121 3.65 -36.45 -23.56
CA PHE A 121 4.09 -36.54 -24.95
C PHE A 121 5.31 -37.45 -25.12
N LEU A 122 6.30 -37.33 -24.23
CA LEU A 122 7.51 -38.16 -24.27
C LEU A 122 7.18 -39.64 -24.02
N ASP A 123 6.33 -39.91 -23.03
CA ASP A 123 5.89 -41.27 -22.70
C ASP A 123 5.15 -41.91 -23.89
N PHE A 124 4.27 -41.15 -24.53
CA PHE A 124 3.55 -41.59 -25.74
C PHE A 124 4.50 -41.86 -26.92
N TYR A 125 5.47 -40.98 -27.16
CA TYR A 125 6.49 -41.17 -28.18
C TYR A 125 7.31 -42.44 -27.95
N PHE A 126 7.70 -42.69 -26.70
CA PHE A 126 8.45 -43.89 -26.33
C PHE A 126 7.65 -45.17 -26.58
N ILE A 127 6.36 -45.19 -26.23
CA ILE A 127 5.48 -46.35 -26.49
C ILE A 127 5.37 -46.64 -28.00
N ILE A 128 5.23 -45.61 -28.84
CA ILE A 128 5.07 -45.77 -30.30
C ILE A 128 6.34 -46.30 -31.00
N PHE A 129 7.53 -45.93 -30.51
CA PHE A 129 8.78 -46.28 -31.18
C PHE A 129 9.46 -47.52 -30.59
N CYS A 130 9.16 -47.86 -29.32
CA CYS A 130 9.80 -48.98 -28.64
C CYS A 130 9.01 -50.30 -28.76
N PHE A 131 7.72 -50.24 -29.09
CA PHE A 131 6.89 -51.38 -29.49
C PHE A 131 6.60 -51.32 -30.98
#